data_AF-A0A6P7GA10-F1
#
_entry.id   AF-A0A6P7GA10-F1
#
_cell.length_a   1.000
_cell.length_b   1.000
_cell.length_c   1.000
_cell.angle_alpha   90.00
_cell.angle_beta   90.00
_cell.angle_gamma   90.00
#
_symmetry.space_group_name_H-M   'P 1'
#
loop_
_entity.id
_entity.type
_entity.pdbx_description
1 polymer ?
#
loop_
_entity_poly.entity_id
_entity_poly.type
_entity_poly.pdbx_seq_one_letter_code
_entity_poly.pdbx_strand_id
1 'polypeptide(L)'
;MKRKLLFEFWRSIPANGRLNAVINFVKMSFDDLVIDQEQEKQLKAFLKNECEKIRVKWVQKQIRLDLFLNEYEQLLNNYLTFDMLILANQSPKPSTSGGRPQKTFMDSSKKTKKRKIQHLLSDYSKDQLSFAAQLSVRASGKRNAAMLMEEVSSASPKRASTYKKARKNLDVQMKQRPYTAEEALAFFIANNFTVQSYKNVQQEAKERGFNAYLWYDYVAKVKEQCYPPVENITVTDISAELRLGALLNHTAMRICKNILGERLDTNMQNYSFIYKWGFDGSLGHSLYKQPFEDPESTDEYMFVINIISSNKTCEKSTRDHMAKSSAIITKIL
;
A
#
# COMPACT_ATOMS: atom_id res chain seq x y z
N MET A 1 -5.56 17.59 69.42
CA MET A 1 -6.94 17.24 68.98
C MET A 1 -7.03 15.78 68.52
N LYS A 2 -8.05 15.00 68.95
CA LYS A 2 -8.32 13.65 68.42
C LYS A 2 -8.91 13.72 67.01
N ARG A 3 -8.54 12.81 66.11
CA ARG A 3 -9.10 12.75 64.74
C ARG A 3 -10.61 12.51 64.70
N LYS A 4 -11.17 11.85 65.73
CA LYS A 4 -12.61 11.69 65.91
C LYS A 4 -13.36 13.03 65.97
N LEU A 5 -12.85 13.99 66.75
CA LEU A 5 -13.45 15.34 66.87
C LEU A 5 -13.37 16.10 65.53
N LEU A 6 -12.27 15.95 64.81
CA LEU A 6 -12.11 16.52 63.47
C LEU A 6 -13.14 15.94 62.49
N PHE A 7 -13.37 14.62 62.53
CA PHE A 7 -14.35 13.94 61.68
C PHE A 7 -15.80 14.33 61.98
N GLU A 8 -16.18 14.37 63.27
CA GLU A 8 -17.52 14.79 63.71
C GLU A 8 -17.82 16.22 63.26
N PHE A 9 -16.87 17.13 63.45
CA PHE A 9 -16.98 18.50 62.99
C PHE A 9 -17.04 18.58 61.45
N TRP A 10 -16.13 17.90 60.74
CA TRP A 10 -16.10 17.87 59.27
C TRP A 10 -17.42 17.35 58.65
N ARG A 11 -18.06 16.35 59.27
CA ARG A 11 -19.35 15.79 58.81
C ARG A 11 -20.51 16.76 59.02
N SER A 12 -20.48 17.55 60.09
CA SER A 12 -21.57 18.48 60.43
C SER A 12 -21.74 19.66 59.47
N ILE A 13 -20.76 19.89 58.58
CA ILE A 13 -20.68 21.09 57.73
C ILE A 13 -21.02 20.76 56.27
N PRO A 14 -21.82 21.61 55.57
CA PRO A 14 -22.08 21.45 54.15
C PRO A 14 -20.79 21.51 53.31
N ALA A 15 -20.80 20.90 52.12
CA ALA A 15 -19.60 20.77 51.29
C ALA A 15 -18.97 22.12 50.89
N ASN A 16 -19.80 23.16 50.72
CA ASN A 16 -19.34 24.52 50.41
C ASN A 16 -18.69 25.16 51.64
N GLY A 17 -17.39 25.44 51.54
CA GLY A 17 -16.63 26.10 52.62
C GLY A 17 -16.14 25.18 53.74
N ARG A 18 -16.37 23.86 53.63
CA ARG A 18 -16.02 22.87 54.67
C ARG A 18 -14.56 22.94 55.13
N LEU A 19 -13.62 23.07 54.19
CA LEU A 19 -12.20 23.11 54.50
C LEU A 19 -11.85 24.33 55.35
N ASN A 20 -12.39 25.51 55.01
CA ASN A 20 -12.14 26.75 55.75
C ASN A 20 -12.73 26.69 57.16
N ALA A 21 -13.92 26.12 57.31
CA ALA A 21 -14.53 25.94 58.62
C ALA A 21 -13.73 24.97 59.51
N VAL A 22 -13.22 23.87 58.94
CA VAL A 22 -12.36 22.91 59.64
C VAL A 22 -11.03 23.54 60.04
N ILE A 23 -10.44 24.38 59.18
CA ILE A 23 -9.22 25.13 59.51
C ILE A 23 -9.47 26.07 60.70
N ASN A 24 -10.59 26.81 60.70
CA ASN A 24 -10.93 27.70 61.81
C ASN A 24 -11.20 26.94 63.11
N PHE A 25 -11.87 25.79 63.04
CA PHE A 25 -12.09 24.92 64.20
C PHE A 25 -10.79 24.38 64.79
N VAL A 26 -9.85 23.97 63.94
CA VAL A 26 -8.52 23.56 64.37
C VAL A 26 -7.78 24.73 65.00
N LYS A 27 -7.79 25.92 64.38
CA LYS A 27 -7.18 27.14 64.97
C LYS A 27 -7.77 27.49 66.34
N MET A 28 -9.09 27.40 66.52
CA MET A 28 -9.75 27.69 67.80
C MET A 28 -9.49 26.62 68.88
N SER A 29 -9.21 25.38 68.47
CA SER A 29 -8.97 24.27 69.41
C SER A 29 -7.52 24.18 69.88
N PHE A 30 -6.63 24.96 69.27
CA PHE A 30 -5.23 25.11 69.65
C PHE A 30 -5.03 26.59 69.99
N ASP A 31 -5.48 27.01 71.19
CA ASP A 31 -5.35 28.38 71.70
C ASP A 31 -3.93 28.95 71.42
N ASP A 32 -3.88 30.08 70.73
CA ASP A 32 -2.72 30.97 70.51
C ASP A 32 -1.40 30.33 70.04
N LEU A 33 -1.46 29.48 69.01
CA LEU A 33 -0.30 29.31 68.13
C LEU A 33 -0.23 30.51 67.17
N VAL A 34 0.80 31.36 67.33
CA VAL A 34 1.16 32.38 66.35
C VAL A 34 1.59 31.66 65.07
N ILE A 35 0.67 31.53 64.12
CA ILE A 35 0.89 30.89 62.83
C ILE A 35 1.40 31.96 61.86
N ASP A 36 2.66 31.84 61.42
CA ASP A 36 3.19 32.63 60.31
C ASP A 36 2.48 32.28 58.99
N GLN A 37 2.50 33.17 57.99
CA GLN A 37 1.82 32.96 56.69
C GLN A 37 2.24 31.65 56.02
N GLU A 38 3.49 31.24 56.20
CA GLU A 38 3.99 29.98 55.63
C GLU A 38 3.49 28.75 56.41
N GLN A 39 3.46 28.82 57.73
CA GLN A 39 2.87 27.77 58.58
C GLN A 39 1.37 27.64 58.33
N GLU A 40 0.67 28.73 58.01
CA GLU A 40 -0.74 28.68 57.65
C GLU A 40 -0.98 27.93 56.34
N LYS A 41 -0.13 28.15 55.33
CA LYS A 41 -0.20 27.42 54.06
C LYS A 41 0.06 25.93 54.26
N GLN A 42 1.04 25.58 55.07
CA GLN A 42 1.36 24.18 55.35
C GLN A 42 0.24 23.50 56.15
N LEU A 43 -0.34 24.19 57.14
CA LEU A 43 -1.53 23.73 57.87
C LEU A 43 -2.72 23.49 56.93
N LYS A 44 -2.98 24.43 56.00
CA LYS A 44 -4.03 24.29 54.98
C LYS A 44 -3.79 23.05 54.10
N ALA A 45 -2.57 22.84 53.65
CA ALA A 45 -2.21 21.67 52.83
C ALA A 45 -2.37 20.35 53.58
N PHE A 46 -1.92 20.32 54.85
CA PHE A 46 -2.01 19.14 55.71
C PHE A 46 -3.47 18.79 56.00
N LEU A 47 -4.28 19.75 56.46
CA LEU A 47 -5.70 19.52 56.77
C LEU A 47 -6.50 19.13 55.53
N LYS A 48 -6.17 19.68 54.36
CA LYS A 48 -6.78 19.26 53.09
C LYS A 48 -6.52 17.79 52.80
N ASN A 49 -5.28 17.32 52.99
CA ASN A 49 -4.92 15.92 52.78
C ASN A 49 -5.61 14.99 53.79
N GLU A 50 -5.62 15.36 55.08
CA GLU A 50 -6.27 14.56 56.11
C GLU A 50 -7.79 14.51 55.93
N CYS A 51 -8.45 15.63 55.60
CA CYS A 51 -9.88 15.64 55.27
C CYS A 51 -10.19 14.78 54.05
N GLU A 52 -9.31 14.74 53.04
CA GLU A 52 -9.50 13.93 51.86
C GLU A 52 -9.35 12.43 52.16
N LYS A 53 -8.37 12.05 52.99
CA LYS A 53 -8.25 10.66 53.48
C LYS A 53 -9.50 10.20 54.22
N ILE A 54 -10.04 11.07 55.08
CA ILE A 54 -11.29 10.81 55.81
C ILE A 54 -12.46 10.70 54.82
N ARG A 55 -12.56 11.59 53.83
CA ARG A 55 -13.61 11.57 52.80
C ARG A 55 -13.61 10.28 51.99
N VAL A 56 -12.43 9.84 51.52
CA VAL A 56 -12.29 8.61 50.73
C VAL A 56 -12.76 7.40 51.55
N LYS A 57 -12.30 7.27 52.80
CA LYS A 57 -12.71 6.17 53.69
C LYS A 57 -14.18 6.24 54.06
N TRP A 58 -14.73 7.44 54.21
CA TRP A 58 -16.15 7.67 54.48
C TRP A 58 -17.05 7.22 53.31
N VAL A 59 -16.65 7.53 52.08
CA VAL A 59 -17.35 7.09 50.87
C VAL A 59 -17.22 5.58 50.67
N GLN A 60 -16.05 4.99 50.94
CA GLN A 60 -15.84 3.54 50.87
C GLN A 60 -16.79 2.75 51.78
N LYS A 61 -17.21 3.32 52.91
CA LYS A 61 -18.17 2.72 53.84
C LYS A 61 -19.62 3.14 53.58
N GLN A 62 -19.90 3.63 52.38
CA GLN A 62 -21.24 4.02 51.95
C GLN A 62 -21.91 5.01 52.91
N ILE A 63 -21.13 5.89 53.56
CA ILE A 63 -21.67 6.98 54.40
C ILE A 63 -22.42 6.43 55.65
N ARG A 64 -22.17 5.17 56.04
CA ARG A 64 -22.73 4.55 57.26
C ARG A 64 -21.82 4.80 58.47
N LEU A 65 -22.36 5.51 59.47
CA LEU A 65 -21.61 5.99 60.63
C LEU A 65 -21.14 4.85 61.54
N ASP A 66 -22.03 3.91 61.82
CA ASP A 66 -21.80 2.72 62.63
C ASP A 66 -20.63 1.89 62.10
N LEU A 67 -20.61 1.61 60.80
CA LEU A 67 -19.52 0.85 60.17
C LEU A 67 -18.20 1.61 60.11
N PHE A 68 -18.26 2.92 59.85
CA PHE A 68 -17.06 3.75 59.78
C PHE A 68 -16.37 3.88 61.15
N LEU A 69 -17.15 4.06 62.21
CA LEU A 69 -16.62 4.18 63.57
C LEU A 69 -16.03 2.84 64.05
N ASN A 70 -16.68 1.70 63.76
CA ASN A 70 -16.21 0.38 64.20
C ASN A 70 -14.87 -0.01 63.55
N GLU A 71 -14.73 0.23 62.23
CA GLU A 71 -13.55 -0.23 61.49
C GLU A 71 -12.36 0.71 61.59
N TYR A 72 -12.61 2.02 61.76
CA TYR A 72 -11.55 3.03 61.83
C TYR A 72 -11.37 3.62 63.23
N GLU A 73 -11.87 2.94 64.27
CA GLU A 73 -11.77 3.38 65.66
C GLU A 73 -10.31 3.69 66.07
N GLN A 74 -9.39 2.77 65.78
CA GLN A 74 -7.97 2.93 66.07
C GLN A 74 -7.36 4.15 65.36
N LEU A 75 -7.81 4.44 64.13
CA LEU A 75 -7.33 5.59 63.36
C LEU A 75 -7.92 6.90 63.86
N LEU A 76 -9.18 6.91 64.31
CA LEU A 76 -9.88 8.08 64.82
C LEU A 76 -9.46 8.44 66.25
N ASN A 77 -9.02 7.46 67.03
CA ASN A 77 -8.48 7.66 68.38
C ASN A 77 -7.05 8.22 68.38
N ASN A 78 -6.35 8.21 67.24
CA ASN A 78 -5.05 8.86 67.12
C ASN A 78 -5.17 10.39 67.22
N TYR A 79 -4.20 11.00 67.91
CA TYR A 79 -4.06 12.45 67.98
C TYR A 79 -3.46 13.01 66.69
N LEU A 80 -3.90 14.20 66.30
CA LEU A 80 -3.19 15.03 65.33
C LEU A 80 -1.93 15.58 66.00
N THR A 81 -0.76 15.08 65.61
CA THR A 81 0.56 15.60 66.03
C THR A 81 1.09 16.57 64.98
N PHE A 82 1.52 17.76 65.42
CA PHE A 82 1.90 18.88 64.57
C PHE A 82 3.39 18.87 64.17
N ASP A 83 4.19 17.97 64.75
CA ASP A 83 5.65 17.83 64.51
C ASP A 83 6.03 17.45 63.06
N MET A 84 5.05 17.11 62.20
CA MET A 84 5.31 16.76 60.80
C MET A 84 5.49 17.95 59.85
N LEU A 85 5.44 19.19 60.32
CA LEU A 85 5.58 20.39 59.45
C LEU A 85 7.03 20.85 59.24
N ILE A 86 8.01 20.41 60.04
CA ILE A 86 9.35 21.03 60.05
C ILE A 86 10.40 20.29 59.19
N LEU A 87 10.20 19.01 58.82
CA LEU A 87 11.26 18.19 58.18
C LEU A 87 11.26 18.15 56.64
N ALA A 88 10.44 18.95 55.94
CA ALA A 88 10.34 18.88 54.48
C ALA A 88 11.42 19.68 53.70
N ASN A 89 12.33 20.37 54.39
CA ASN A 89 13.39 21.15 53.77
C ASN A 89 14.75 20.46 53.92
N GLN A 90 15.01 19.41 53.12
CA GLN A 90 16.36 18.99 52.67
C GLN A 90 16.28 17.72 51.82
N SER A 91 16.07 17.87 50.51
CA SER A 91 16.64 17.06 49.42
C SER A 91 15.82 17.26 48.13
N PRO A 92 16.45 17.62 46.99
CA PRO A 92 15.79 17.52 45.70
C PRO A 92 15.71 16.04 45.31
N LYS A 93 14.61 15.37 45.68
CA LYS A 93 14.24 14.09 45.10
C LYS A 93 13.83 14.32 43.63
N PRO A 94 14.19 13.42 42.68
CA PRO A 94 13.72 13.52 41.31
C PRO A 94 12.20 13.57 41.35
N SER A 95 11.62 14.56 40.68
CA SER A 95 10.18 14.72 40.66
C SER A 95 9.55 13.47 40.03
N THR A 96 8.86 12.69 40.84
CA THR A 96 7.74 11.85 40.38
C THR A 96 6.58 12.79 40.02
N SER A 97 6.84 13.72 39.11
CA SER A 97 5.76 14.39 38.40
C SER A 97 5.03 13.30 37.63
N GLY A 98 3.78 13.04 38.01
CA GLY A 98 2.90 12.09 37.34
C GLY A 98 2.66 12.56 35.91
N GLY A 99 3.59 12.20 35.02
CA GLY A 99 3.56 12.51 33.61
C GLY A 99 3.42 11.24 32.79
N ARG A 100 2.84 11.38 31.60
CA ARG A 100 2.81 10.30 30.61
C ARG A 100 4.23 9.77 30.38
N PRO A 101 4.45 8.44 30.42
CA PRO A 101 5.76 7.85 30.14
C PRO A 101 6.33 8.36 28.82
N GLN A 102 7.55 8.86 28.86
CA GLN A 102 8.22 9.37 27.67
C GLN A 102 8.65 8.20 26.78
N LYS A 103 8.14 8.17 25.54
CA LYS A 103 8.63 7.23 24.53
C LYS A 103 10.08 7.55 24.17
N THR A 104 10.85 6.52 23.81
CA THR A 104 12.20 6.69 23.25
C THR A 104 12.14 7.56 21.98
N PHE A 105 13.30 8.09 21.54
CA PHE A 105 13.34 8.86 20.30
C PHE A 105 12.81 8.03 19.12
N MET A 106 13.22 6.75 19.01
CA MET A 106 12.83 5.87 17.89
C MET A 106 11.33 5.58 17.86
N ASP A 107 10.70 5.37 19.01
CA ASP A 107 9.28 5.00 19.14
C ASP A 107 8.33 6.22 19.11
N SER A 108 8.90 7.43 19.05
CA SER A 108 8.14 8.68 18.98
C SER A 108 7.59 8.95 17.57
N SER A 109 6.42 9.58 17.48
CA SER A 109 5.86 10.05 16.20
C SER A 109 6.74 11.12 15.54
N LYS A 110 6.64 11.30 14.22
CA LYS A 110 7.41 12.32 13.47
C LYS A 110 7.29 13.73 14.09
N LYS A 111 6.09 14.14 14.48
CA LYS A 111 5.83 15.44 15.15
C LYS A 111 6.60 15.56 16.47
N THR A 112 6.62 14.50 17.27
CA THR A 112 7.32 14.46 18.55
C THR A 112 8.84 14.44 18.35
N LYS A 113 9.35 13.68 17.37
CA LYS A 113 10.77 13.67 16.99
C LYS A 113 11.25 15.07 16.60
N LYS A 114 10.48 15.79 15.76
CA LYS A 114 10.78 17.17 15.36
C LYS A 114 10.86 18.13 16.56
N ARG A 115 9.91 18.05 17.50
CA ARG A 115 9.94 18.87 18.73
C ARG A 115 11.17 18.56 19.60
N LYS A 116 11.54 17.27 19.74
CA LYS A 116 12.69 16.86 20.55
C LYS A 116 14.03 17.39 19.98
N ILE A 117 14.19 17.43 18.66
CA ILE A 117 15.42 17.92 17.99
C ILE A 117 15.41 19.42 17.69
N GLN A 118 14.37 20.15 18.10
CA GLN A 118 14.22 21.54 17.70
C GLN A 118 15.35 22.43 18.22
N HIS A 119 15.85 22.16 19.43
CA HIS A 119 17.03 22.82 19.98
C HIS A 119 18.28 22.57 19.12
N LEU A 120 18.51 21.35 18.64
CA LEU A 120 19.63 21.04 17.75
C LEU A 120 19.58 21.84 16.43
N LEU A 121 18.38 22.15 15.94
CA LEU A 121 18.19 22.94 14.72
C LEU A 121 18.33 24.45 14.96
N SER A 122 18.12 24.94 16.18
CA SER A 122 18.33 26.35 16.54
C SER A 122 19.78 26.65 16.89
N ASP A 123 20.45 25.70 17.55
CA ASP A 123 21.74 25.94 18.20
C ASP A 123 22.92 25.68 17.26
N TYR A 124 22.72 24.89 16.19
CA TYR A 124 23.78 24.47 15.28
C TYR A 124 23.44 24.74 13.82
N SER A 125 24.48 25.03 13.03
CA SER A 125 24.34 25.23 11.58
C SER A 125 24.10 23.91 10.85
N LYS A 126 23.58 23.99 9.62
CA LYS A 126 23.38 22.83 8.73
C LYS A 126 24.69 22.04 8.54
N ASP A 127 25.81 22.73 8.39
CA ASP A 127 27.10 22.09 8.11
C ASP A 127 27.63 21.36 9.36
N GLN A 128 27.50 21.98 10.53
CA GLN A 128 27.84 21.35 11.82
C GLN A 128 26.99 20.09 12.07
N LEU A 129 25.68 20.16 11.79
CA LEU A 129 24.78 19.01 11.92
C LEU A 129 25.11 17.90 10.92
N SER A 130 25.47 18.25 9.69
CA SER A 130 25.83 17.28 8.65
C SER A 130 27.14 16.57 8.99
N PHE A 131 28.15 17.32 9.45
CA PHE A 131 29.43 16.78 9.88
C PHE A 131 29.32 15.92 11.15
N ALA A 132 28.52 16.36 12.14
CA ALA A 132 28.25 15.58 13.34
C ALA A 132 27.54 14.25 13.01
N ALA A 133 26.57 14.27 12.10
CA ALA A 133 25.90 13.06 11.62
C ALA A 133 26.89 12.11 10.92
N GLN A 134 27.75 12.65 10.05
CA GLN A 134 28.79 11.88 9.36
C GLN A 134 29.76 11.20 10.34
N LEU A 135 30.26 11.93 11.35
CA LEU A 135 31.14 11.39 12.39
C LEU A 135 30.46 10.30 13.20
N SER A 136 29.21 10.53 13.62
CA SER A 136 28.41 9.54 14.35
C SER A 136 28.24 8.24 13.55
N VAL A 137 27.95 8.34 12.25
CA VAL A 137 27.82 7.19 11.36
C VAL A 137 29.15 6.47 11.14
N ARG A 138 30.28 7.20 11.02
CA ARG A 138 31.63 6.60 10.96
C ARG A 138 31.97 5.84 12.24
N ALA A 139 31.69 6.42 13.40
CA ALA A 139 31.93 5.80 14.71
C ALA A 139 31.11 4.49 14.87
N SER A 140 29.93 4.43 14.26
CA SER A 140 29.12 3.20 14.22
C SER A 140 29.63 2.11 13.24
N GLY A 141 30.77 2.32 12.58
CA GLY A 141 31.38 1.39 11.63
C GLY A 141 30.83 1.48 10.19
N LYS A 142 29.83 2.31 9.93
CA LYS A 142 29.16 2.43 8.62
C LYS A 142 29.88 3.40 7.68
N ARG A 143 31.13 3.08 7.32
CA ARG A 143 32.00 3.96 6.51
C ARG A 143 31.39 4.41 5.18
N ASN A 144 30.79 3.49 4.42
CA ASN A 144 30.16 3.80 3.13
C ASN A 144 28.96 4.75 3.27
N ALA A 145 28.15 4.59 4.33
CA ALA A 145 27.02 5.47 4.58
C ALA A 145 27.48 6.90 4.93
N ALA A 146 28.55 7.03 5.70
CA ALA A 146 29.12 8.35 6.01
C ALA A 146 29.74 9.03 4.78
N MET A 147 30.40 8.27 3.90
CA MET A 147 30.93 8.77 2.63
C MET A 147 29.81 9.27 1.71
N LEU A 148 28.69 8.54 1.64
CA LEU A 148 27.50 8.97 0.90
C LEU A 148 26.86 10.23 1.50
N MET A 149 26.80 10.35 2.83
CA MET A 149 26.28 11.56 3.49
C MET A 149 27.14 12.78 3.17
N GLU A 150 28.46 12.63 3.19
CA GLU A 150 29.42 13.66 2.78
C GLU A 150 29.18 14.06 1.33
N GLU A 151 29.20 13.11 0.41
CA GLU A 151 29.03 13.35 -1.02
C GLU A 151 27.68 13.98 -1.37
N VAL A 152 26.61 13.65 -0.64
CA VAL A 152 25.29 14.27 -0.83
C VAL A 152 25.20 15.66 -0.19
N SER A 153 25.97 15.93 0.86
CA SER A 153 25.88 17.19 1.63
C SER A 153 26.85 18.27 1.14
N SER A 154 28.07 17.90 0.73
CA SER A 154 29.14 18.83 0.34
C SER A 154 29.37 18.95 -1.16
N ALA A 155 28.96 17.95 -1.97
CA ALA A 155 29.08 18.03 -3.42
C ALA A 155 27.93 18.81 -4.08
N SER A 156 27.91 18.80 -5.42
CA SER A 156 26.90 19.49 -6.23
C SER A 156 25.44 19.11 -5.83
N PRO A 157 24.49 20.07 -5.81
CA PRO A 157 23.07 19.80 -5.53
C PRO A 157 22.43 18.73 -6.42
N LYS A 158 23.02 18.48 -7.60
CA LYS A 158 22.55 17.46 -8.54
C LYS A 158 22.94 16.04 -8.13
N ARG A 159 23.93 15.84 -7.26
CA ARG A 159 24.47 14.51 -6.91
C ARG A 159 23.41 13.60 -6.28
N ALA A 160 22.61 14.12 -5.35
CA ALA A 160 21.47 13.42 -4.77
C ALA A 160 20.44 12.99 -5.83
N SER A 161 20.20 13.85 -6.83
CA SER A 161 19.29 13.54 -7.94
C SER A 161 19.82 12.44 -8.85
N THR A 162 21.15 12.39 -9.07
CA THR A 162 21.81 11.34 -9.84
C THR A 162 21.66 9.99 -9.16
N TYR A 163 21.90 9.89 -7.84
CA TYR A 163 21.67 8.65 -7.09
C TYR A 163 20.21 8.19 -7.17
N LYS A 164 19.25 9.12 -7.03
CA LYS A 164 17.83 8.80 -7.15
C LYS A 164 17.47 8.26 -8.54
N LYS A 165 18.01 8.85 -9.60
CA LYS A 165 17.80 8.39 -10.99
C LYS A 165 18.46 7.03 -11.22
N ALA A 166 19.70 6.85 -10.80
CA ALA A 166 20.42 5.58 -10.92
C ALA A 166 19.70 4.44 -10.19
N ARG A 167 19.21 4.69 -8.96
CA ARG A 167 18.43 3.70 -8.22
C ARG A 167 17.11 3.38 -8.90
N LYS A 168 16.38 4.39 -9.39
CA LYS A 168 15.14 4.18 -10.15
C LYS A 168 15.40 3.36 -11.42
N ASN A 169 16.50 3.62 -12.12
CA ASN A 169 16.86 2.86 -13.32
C ASN A 169 17.23 1.42 -13.00
N LEU A 170 17.94 1.16 -11.89
CA LEU A 170 18.19 -0.20 -11.40
C LEU A 170 16.89 -0.92 -11.04
N ASP A 171 15.97 -0.25 -10.34
CA ASP A 171 14.66 -0.83 -10.00
C ASP A 171 13.81 -1.08 -11.26
N VAL A 172 13.97 -0.28 -12.31
CA VAL A 172 13.30 -0.48 -13.61
C VAL A 172 13.94 -1.62 -14.40
N GLN A 173 15.27 -1.72 -14.43
CA GLN A 173 15.99 -2.83 -15.08
C GLN A 173 15.72 -4.17 -14.37
N MET A 174 15.55 -4.15 -13.05
CA MET A 174 15.19 -5.32 -12.25
C MET A 174 13.71 -5.71 -12.37
N LYS A 175 12.85 -4.81 -12.85
CA LYS A 175 11.44 -5.11 -13.09
C LYS A 175 11.32 -5.89 -14.40
N GLN A 176 11.01 -7.18 -14.25
CA GLN A 176 10.65 -8.05 -15.37
C GLN A 176 9.55 -7.37 -16.19
N ARG A 177 9.75 -7.26 -17.51
CA ARG A 177 8.70 -6.87 -18.45
C ARG A 177 7.83 -8.11 -18.70
N PRO A 178 6.58 -8.14 -18.21
CA PRO A 178 5.69 -9.23 -18.57
C PRO A 178 5.35 -9.18 -20.06
N TYR A 179 5.07 -10.35 -20.63
CA TYR A 179 4.55 -10.46 -21.99
C TYR A 179 3.23 -9.70 -22.10
N THR A 180 3.00 -9.04 -23.23
CA THR A 180 1.64 -8.65 -23.61
C THR A 180 0.83 -9.89 -24.03
N ALA A 181 -0.50 -9.78 -24.11
CA ALA A 181 -1.33 -10.91 -24.50
C ALA A 181 -1.05 -11.39 -25.94
N GLU A 182 -0.69 -10.47 -26.83
CA GLU A 182 -0.30 -10.77 -28.22
C GLU A 182 1.10 -11.39 -28.30
N GLU A 183 2.07 -10.87 -27.54
CA GLU A 183 3.42 -11.46 -27.47
C GLU A 183 3.35 -12.88 -26.84
N ALA A 184 2.49 -13.08 -25.84
CA ALA A 184 2.26 -14.37 -25.22
C ALA A 184 1.62 -15.38 -26.21
N LEU A 185 0.67 -14.94 -27.05
CA LEU A 185 0.12 -15.78 -28.12
C LEU A 185 1.18 -16.13 -29.17
N ALA A 186 2.02 -15.17 -29.57
CA ALA A 186 3.11 -15.42 -30.50
C ALA A 186 4.11 -16.44 -29.93
N PHE A 187 4.47 -16.28 -28.65
CA PHE A 187 5.31 -17.25 -27.93
C PHE A 187 4.65 -18.63 -27.83
N PHE A 188 3.33 -18.68 -27.57
CA PHE A 188 2.56 -19.92 -27.54
C PHE A 188 2.64 -20.70 -28.86
N ILE A 189 2.42 -20.01 -29.98
CA ILE A 189 2.42 -20.61 -31.33
C ILE A 189 3.84 -20.98 -31.77
N ALA A 190 4.82 -20.09 -31.59
CA ALA A 190 6.19 -20.32 -32.05
C ALA A 190 6.87 -21.53 -31.39
N ASN A 191 6.41 -21.91 -30.18
CA ASN A 191 6.95 -23.05 -29.44
C ASN A 191 6.03 -24.28 -29.51
N ASN A 192 4.97 -24.26 -30.33
CA ASN A 192 4.00 -25.36 -30.45
C ASN A 192 3.48 -25.85 -29.09
N PHE A 193 3.22 -24.92 -28.16
CA PHE A 193 2.77 -25.32 -26.83
C PHE A 193 1.37 -25.92 -26.88
N THR A 194 1.14 -26.94 -26.04
CA THR A 194 -0.20 -27.33 -25.65
C THR A 194 -0.68 -26.40 -24.54
N VAL A 195 -1.98 -26.36 -24.30
CA VAL A 195 -2.55 -25.56 -23.19
C VAL A 195 -1.90 -25.96 -21.85
N GLN A 196 -1.69 -27.26 -21.65
CA GLN A 196 -1.11 -27.78 -20.41
C GLN A 196 0.37 -27.42 -20.29
N SER A 197 1.18 -27.57 -21.35
CA SER A 197 2.60 -27.24 -21.26
C SER A 197 2.84 -25.74 -21.05
N TYR A 198 2.03 -24.89 -21.67
CA TYR A 198 2.07 -23.45 -21.41
C TYR A 198 1.74 -23.12 -19.95
N LYS A 199 0.67 -23.71 -19.39
CA LYS A 199 0.29 -23.53 -17.98
C LYS A 199 1.39 -24.01 -17.03
N ASN A 200 2.03 -25.14 -17.34
CA ASN A 200 3.14 -25.67 -16.54
C ASN A 200 4.32 -24.70 -16.53
N VAL A 201 4.76 -24.20 -17.69
CA VAL A 201 5.85 -23.21 -17.80
C VAL A 201 5.51 -21.93 -17.04
N GLN A 202 4.28 -21.44 -17.18
CA GLN A 202 3.79 -20.27 -16.47
C GLN A 202 3.84 -20.46 -14.95
N GLN A 203 3.40 -21.61 -14.46
CA GLN A 203 3.38 -21.94 -13.04
C GLN A 203 4.80 -22.08 -12.49
N GLU A 204 5.67 -22.84 -13.16
CA GLU A 204 7.07 -23.03 -12.73
C GLU A 204 7.83 -21.71 -12.67
N ALA A 205 7.61 -20.83 -13.65
CA ALA A 205 8.15 -19.48 -13.65
C ALA A 205 7.67 -18.68 -12.43
N LYS A 206 6.36 -18.72 -12.15
CA LYS A 206 5.75 -18.00 -11.04
C LYS A 206 6.27 -18.48 -9.68
N GLU A 207 6.45 -19.79 -9.50
CA GLU A 207 7.02 -20.39 -8.29
C GLU A 207 8.46 -19.93 -8.04
N ARG A 208 9.22 -19.65 -9.11
CA ARG A 208 10.57 -19.07 -9.05
C ARG A 208 10.59 -17.55 -8.91
N GLY A 209 9.43 -16.91 -8.73
CA GLY A 209 9.31 -15.45 -8.63
C GLY A 209 9.43 -14.72 -9.98
N PHE A 210 9.31 -15.44 -11.10
CA PHE A 210 9.25 -14.86 -12.45
C PHE A 210 7.80 -14.76 -12.93
N ASN A 211 7.23 -13.56 -12.92
CA ASN A 211 5.83 -13.33 -13.28
C ASN A 211 5.70 -12.64 -14.65
N ALA A 212 6.42 -13.13 -15.65
CA ALA A 212 6.36 -12.55 -17.00
C ALA A 212 5.30 -13.19 -17.88
N TYR A 213 4.98 -14.47 -17.69
CA TYR A 213 4.00 -15.19 -18.51
C TYR A 213 2.57 -14.92 -18.05
N LEU A 214 1.71 -14.55 -19.00
CA LEU A 214 0.30 -14.31 -18.74
C LEU A 214 -0.47 -15.61 -18.53
N TRP A 215 -1.64 -15.50 -17.89
CA TRP A 215 -2.56 -16.63 -17.79
C TRP A 215 -3.12 -17.00 -19.16
N TYR A 216 -3.35 -18.29 -19.38
CA TYR A 216 -3.83 -18.81 -20.65
C TYR A 216 -5.14 -18.16 -21.11
N ASP A 217 -6.03 -17.76 -20.18
CA ASP A 217 -7.30 -17.12 -20.53
C ASP A 217 -7.12 -15.83 -21.34
N TYR A 218 -6.04 -15.07 -21.10
CA TYR A 218 -5.71 -13.89 -21.89
C TYR A 218 -5.22 -14.27 -23.29
N VAL A 219 -4.41 -15.33 -23.38
CA VAL A 219 -3.94 -15.87 -24.66
C VAL A 219 -5.12 -16.40 -25.48
N ALA A 220 -6.05 -17.10 -24.84
CA ALA A 220 -7.27 -17.62 -25.45
C ALA A 220 -8.15 -16.48 -26.00
N LYS A 221 -8.35 -15.40 -25.24
CA LYS A 221 -9.09 -14.22 -25.71
C LYS A 221 -8.46 -13.56 -26.94
N VAL A 222 -7.15 -13.40 -26.97
CA VAL A 222 -6.47 -12.83 -28.15
C VAL A 222 -6.53 -13.79 -29.33
N LYS A 223 -6.42 -15.10 -29.08
CA LYS A 223 -6.61 -16.14 -30.10
C LYS A 223 -8.02 -16.08 -30.69
N GLU A 224 -9.03 -15.87 -29.85
CA GLU A 224 -10.43 -15.72 -30.27
C GLU A 224 -10.61 -14.52 -31.20
N GLN A 225 -9.99 -13.37 -30.87
CA GLN A 225 -9.98 -12.17 -31.71
C GLN A 225 -9.27 -12.34 -33.06
N CYS A 226 -8.55 -13.45 -33.28
CA CYS A 226 -7.94 -13.77 -34.56
C CYS A 226 -8.92 -14.49 -35.50
N TYR A 227 -10.06 -15.01 -35.02
CA TYR A 227 -11.04 -15.69 -35.87
C TYR A 227 -12.04 -14.70 -36.49
N PRO A 228 -12.47 -14.95 -37.73
CA PRO A 228 -13.60 -14.24 -38.32
C PRO A 228 -14.92 -14.63 -37.61
N PRO A 229 -16.01 -13.87 -37.82
CA PRO A 229 -17.31 -14.17 -37.19
C PRO A 229 -17.80 -15.58 -37.52
N VAL A 230 -18.30 -16.30 -36.50
CA VAL A 230 -18.70 -17.71 -36.59
C VAL A 230 -19.78 -17.94 -37.64
N GLU A 231 -20.68 -16.99 -37.83
CA GLU A 231 -21.73 -16.99 -38.86
C GLU A 231 -21.21 -17.10 -40.31
N ASN A 232 -19.93 -16.83 -40.55
CA ASN A 232 -19.31 -16.95 -41.86
C ASN A 232 -18.49 -18.24 -42.04
N ILE A 233 -18.41 -19.07 -41.00
CA ILE A 233 -17.68 -20.34 -40.97
C ILE A 233 -18.70 -21.48 -41.07
N THR A 234 -18.56 -22.32 -42.08
CA THR A 234 -19.32 -23.56 -42.23
C THR A 234 -18.36 -24.73 -42.05
N VAL A 235 -18.67 -25.63 -41.12
CA VAL A 235 -17.89 -26.86 -40.89
C VAL A 235 -18.83 -28.04 -41.04
N THR A 236 -18.51 -28.94 -41.96
CA THR A 236 -19.15 -30.24 -42.14
C THR A 236 -18.17 -31.35 -41.75
N ASP A 237 -18.57 -32.60 -41.90
CA ASP A 237 -17.71 -33.76 -41.75
C ASP A 237 -16.63 -33.85 -42.83
N ILE A 238 -16.86 -33.28 -44.01
CA ILE A 238 -15.94 -33.34 -45.17
C ILE A 238 -15.22 -32.02 -45.49
N SER A 239 -15.71 -30.87 -45.02
CA SER A 239 -15.14 -29.57 -45.38
C SER A 239 -15.22 -28.53 -44.26
N ALA A 240 -14.31 -27.56 -44.32
CA ALA A 240 -14.35 -26.36 -43.51
C ALA A 240 -14.20 -25.15 -44.43
N GLU A 241 -15.27 -24.37 -44.56
CA GLU A 241 -15.40 -23.28 -45.50
C GLU A 241 -15.60 -21.96 -44.78
N LEU A 242 -15.01 -20.91 -45.34
CA LEU A 242 -15.12 -19.55 -44.83
C LEU A 242 -15.51 -18.61 -45.97
N ARG A 243 -16.52 -17.78 -45.73
CA ARG A 243 -16.94 -16.78 -46.72
C ARG A 243 -15.77 -15.86 -47.08
N LEU A 244 -15.39 -15.84 -48.35
CA LEU A 244 -14.23 -15.08 -48.84
C LEU A 244 -14.27 -13.61 -48.42
N GLY A 245 -15.42 -12.93 -48.56
CA GLY A 245 -15.56 -11.53 -48.14
C GLY A 245 -15.28 -11.31 -46.65
N ALA A 246 -15.71 -12.24 -45.78
CA ALA A 246 -15.45 -12.16 -44.34
C ALA A 246 -13.97 -12.36 -44.03
N LEU A 247 -13.30 -13.30 -44.70
CA LEU A 247 -11.86 -13.52 -44.58
C LEU A 247 -11.07 -12.26 -44.96
N LEU A 248 -11.32 -11.71 -46.16
CA LEU A 248 -10.58 -10.56 -46.66
C LEU A 248 -10.77 -9.33 -45.76
N ASN A 249 -12.01 -9.06 -45.33
CA ASN A 249 -12.31 -7.95 -44.42
C ASN A 249 -11.61 -8.12 -43.07
N HIS A 250 -11.67 -9.32 -42.49
CA HIS A 250 -11.02 -9.60 -41.20
C HIS A 250 -9.50 -9.47 -41.28
N THR A 251 -8.88 -9.99 -42.34
CA THR A 251 -7.44 -9.83 -42.61
C THR A 251 -7.08 -8.34 -42.76
N ALA A 252 -7.85 -7.57 -43.52
CA ALA A 252 -7.60 -6.14 -43.70
C ALA A 252 -7.70 -5.38 -42.36
N MET A 253 -8.74 -5.63 -41.57
CA MET A 253 -8.91 -5.03 -40.23
C MET A 253 -7.72 -5.33 -39.31
N ARG A 254 -7.25 -6.58 -39.28
CA ARG A 254 -6.09 -7.01 -38.47
C ARG A 254 -4.80 -6.32 -38.91
N ILE A 255 -4.56 -6.20 -40.22
CA ILE A 255 -3.40 -5.50 -40.76
C ILE A 255 -3.46 -4.01 -40.41
N CYS A 256 -4.62 -3.38 -40.61
CA CYS A 256 -4.81 -1.96 -40.28
C CYS A 256 -4.57 -1.68 -38.79
N LYS A 257 -5.12 -2.52 -37.91
CA LYS A 257 -4.97 -2.36 -36.45
C LYS A 257 -3.53 -2.57 -35.97
N ASN A 258 -2.86 -3.61 -36.44
CA ASN A 258 -1.61 -4.07 -35.83
C ASN A 258 -0.34 -3.61 -36.55
N ILE A 259 -0.41 -3.36 -37.87
CA ILE A 259 0.77 -3.05 -38.69
C ILE A 259 0.73 -1.59 -39.14
N LEU A 260 -0.46 -1.12 -39.54
CA LEU A 260 -0.58 0.18 -40.18
C LEU A 260 -1.02 1.28 -39.21
N GLY A 261 -1.57 1.00 -38.03
CA GLY A 261 -2.12 2.02 -37.12
C GLY A 261 -1.23 3.25 -36.86
N GLU A 262 0.10 3.08 -36.77
CA GLU A 262 1.07 4.19 -36.63
C GLU A 262 1.65 4.70 -37.97
N ARG A 263 1.43 3.97 -39.06
CA ARG A 263 1.99 4.20 -40.41
C ARG A 263 0.95 4.62 -41.45
N LEU A 264 -0.34 4.63 -41.12
CA LEU A 264 -1.41 5.09 -42.01
C LEU A 264 -1.36 6.62 -42.09
N ASP A 265 -1.17 7.13 -43.31
CA ASP A 265 -1.37 8.54 -43.59
C ASP A 265 -2.86 8.88 -43.45
N THR A 266 -3.21 9.68 -42.44
CA THR A 266 -4.58 10.13 -42.18
C THR A 266 -5.18 10.94 -43.33
N ASN A 267 -4.36 11.40 -44.27
CA ASN A 267 -4.80 12.15 -45.45
C ASN A 267 -5.20 11.24 -46.62
N MET A 268 -4.98 9.93 -46.53
CA MET A 268 -5.29 8.99 -47.59
C MET A 268 -6.72 8.43 -47.44
N GLN A 269 -7.56 8.67 -48.44
CA GLN A 269 -8.97 8.26 -48.40
C GLN A 269 -9.18 6.77 -48.71
N ASN A 270 -8.28 6.16 -49.50
CA ASN A 270 -8.45 4.81 -50.02
C ASN A 270 -7.18 3.97 -49.88
N TYR A 271 -7.33 2.73 -49.43
CA TYR A 271 -6.28 1.72 -49.42
C TYR A 271 -6.69 0.54 -50.29
N SER A 272 -5.80 0.12 -51.18
CA SER A 272 -5.99 -1.07 -52.02
C SER A 272 -5.15 -2.23 -51.46
N PHE A 273 -5.79 -3.34 -51.14
CA PHE A 273 -5.10 -4.58 -50.80
C PHE A 273 -5.02 -5.48 -52.03
N ILE A 274 -3.83 -6.01 -52.32
CA ILE A 274 -3.63 -7.00 -53.37
C ILE A 274 -3.47 -8.36 -52.71
N TYR A 275 -4.28 -9.32 -53.13
CA TYR A 275 -4.24 -10.69 -52.62
C TYR A 275 -3.76 -11.65 -53.72
N LYS A 276 -3.01 -12.65 -53.32
CA LYS A 276 -2.68 -13.83 -54.12
C LYS A 276 -3.41 -15.01 -53.51
N TRP A 277 -3.95 -15.90 -54.33
CA TRP A 277 -4.56 -17.13 -53.87
C TRP A 277 -4.04 -18.33 -54.66
N GLY A 278 -4.22 -19.52 -54.11
CA GLY A 278 -3.86 -20.79 -54.72
C GLY A 278 -4.43 -21.95 -53.90
N PHE A 279 -4.23 -23.16 -54.38
CA PHE A 279 -4.70 -24.36 -53.70
C PHE A 279 -3.70 -25.50 -53.90
N ASP A 280 -3.67 -26.42 -52.95
CA ASP A 280 -2.82 -27.61 -53.01
C ASP A 280 -3.47 -28.78 -52.26
N GLY A 281 -3.06 -30.00 -52.62
CA GLY A 281 -3.52 -31.25 -52.02
C GLY A 281 -2.39 -32.01 -51.34
N SER A 282 -2.70 -32.71 -50.26
CA SER A 282 -1.76 -33.56 -49.54
C SER A 282 -2.36 -34.95 -49.28
N LEU A 283 -1.52 -35.98 -49.38
CA LEU A 283 -1.89 -37.40 -49.25
C LEU A 283 -1.17 -38.02 -48.05
N GLY A 284 -1.69 -39.14 -47.54
CA GLY A 284 -1.01 -39.97 -46.54
C GLY A 284 -1.17 -39.47 -45.10
N HIS A 285 -2.27 -38.75 -44.80
CA HIS A 285 -2.60 -38.39 -43.43
C HIS A 285 -3.04 -39.61 -42.63
N SER A 286 -2.86 -39.57 -41.31
CA SER A 286 -3.35 -40.64 -40.44
C SER A 286 -4.87 -40.60 -40.37
N LEU A 287 -5.52 -41.68 -40.82
CA LEU A 287 -6.97 -41.83 -40.77
C LEU A 287 -7.48 -41.75 -39.34
N TYR A 288 -8.38 -40.80 -39.09
CA TYR A 288 -9.21 -40.79 -37.91
C TYR A 288 -10.45 -41.63 -38.23
N LYS A 289 -10.94 -42.41 -37.26
CA LYS A 289 -12.19 -43.20 -37.45
C LYS A 289 -13.42 -42.29 -37.36
N GLN A 290 -13.41 -41.19 -38.11
CA GLN A 290 -14.47 -40.21 -38.15
C GLN A 290 -15.69 -40.84 -38.82
N PRO A 291 -16.90 -40.70 -38.23
CA PRO A 291 -18.12 -41.03 -38.94
C PRO A 291 -18.38 -39.97 -40.02
N PHE A 292 -18.57 -40.41 -41.26
CA PHE A 292 -19.00 -39.57 -42.38
C PHE A 292 -20.47 -39.84 -42.72
N GLU A 293 -21.16 -38.83 -43.24
CA GLU A 293 -22.50 -39.00 -43.78
C GLU A 293 -22.49 -39.83 -45.07
N ASP A 294 -21.45 -39.67 -45.89
CA ASP A 294 -21.22 -40.45 -47.11
C ASP A 294 -20.23 -41.61 -46.85
N PRO A 295 -20.61 -42.88 -47.07
CA PRO A 295 -19.75 -44.04 -46.88
C PRO A 295 -18.47 -44.06 -47.73
N GLU A 296 -18.44 -43.33 -48.84
CA GLU A 296 -17.26 -43.25 -49.74
C GLU A 296 -16.27 -42.16 -49.31
N SER A 297 -16.61 -41.36 -48.29
CA SER A 297 -15.73 -40.31 -47.79
C SER A 297 -14.56 -40.85 -46.96
N THR A 298 -13.42 -40.17 -47.05
CA THR A 298 -12.18 -40.51 -46.34
C THR A 298 -11.44 -39.24 -45.91
N ASP A 299 -10.74 -39.31 -44.78
CA ASP A 299 -9.85 -38.25 -44.26
C ASP A 299 -8.37 -38.52 -44.58
N GLU A 300 -8.08 -39.44 -45.49
CA GLU A 300 -6.71 -39.72 -45.97
C GLU A 300 -6.08 -38.51 -46.68
N TYR A 301 -6.94 -37.67 -47.26
CA TYR A 301 -6.57 -36.60 -48.17
C TYR A 301 -7.04 -35.26 -47.64
N MET A 302 -6.17 -34.24 -47.74
CA MET A 302 -6.53 -32.87 -47.37
C MET A 302 -6.25 -31.94 -48.54
N PHE A 303 -7.28 -31.20 -48.96
CA PHE A 303 -7.20 -30.15 -49.96
C PHE A 303 -7.36 -28.78 -49.30
N VAL A 304 -6.43 -27.86 -49.55
CA VAL A 304 -6.40 -26.55 -48.88
C VAL A 304 -6.34 -25.43 -49.91
N ILE A 305 -7.23 -24.45 -49.77
CA ILE A 305 -7.18 -23.19 -50.51
C ILE A 305 -6.54 -22.13 -49.62
N ASN A 306 -5.48 -21.48 -50.10
CA ASN A 306 -4.70 -20.49 -49.36
C ASN A 306 -4.78 -19.12 -50.02
N ILE A 307 -4.86 -18.07 -49.19
CA ILE A 307 -4.83 -16.67 -49.62
C ILE A 307 -3.74 -15.93 -48.85
N ILE A 308 -2.96 -15.13 -49.56
CA ILE A 308 -1.84 -14.34 -49.04
C ILE A 308 -2.06 -12.88 -49.43
N SER A 309 -2.02 -11.98 -48.45
CA SER A 309 -2.01 -10.54 -48.70
C SER A 309 -0.60 -10.05 -49.05
N SER A 310 -0.47 -9.29 -50.14
CA SER A 310 0.75 -8.57 -50.51
C SER A 310 0.53 -7.07 -50.40
N ASN A 311 1.36 -6.40 -49.60
CA ASN A 311 1.26 -4.96 -49.43
C ASN A 311 1.93 -4.25 -50.62
N LYS A 312 1.11 -3.70 -51.51
CA LYS A 312 1.52 -2.62 -52.42
C LYS A 312 0.61 -1.42 -52.19
N THR A 313 1.14 -0.39 -51.56
CA THR A 313 0.52 0.93 -51.48
C THR A 313 0.90 1.74 -52.72
N CYS A 314 -0.03 1.98 -53.65
CA CYS A 314 -0.01 3.20 -54.47
C CYS A 314 -1.31 3.40 -55.27
N GLU A 315 -1.92 4.57 -55.14
CA GLU A 315 -2.11 5.53 -56.26
C GLU A 315 -2.54 6.87 -55.65
N LYS A 316 -1.64 7.87 -55.68
CA LYS A 316 -2.10 9.26 -55.62
C LYS A 316 -2.87 9.50 -56.91
N SER A 317 -4.13 9.89 -56.77
CA SER A 317 -5.04 10.19 -57.88
C SER A 317 -4.39 11.15 -58.88
N THR A 318 -3.91 10.62 -59.98
CA THR A 318 -3.84 11.33 -61.26
C THR A 318 -4.55 10.46 -62.27
N ARG A 319 -5.60 11.04 -62.86
CA ARG A 319 -6.43 10.45 -63.91
C ARG A 319 -5.51 9.83 -64.96
N ASP A 320 -5.58 8.51 -65.13
CA ASP A 320 -5.26 7.89 -66.40
C ASP A 320 -6.02 6.57 -66.55
N HIS A 321 -6.76 6.49 -67.65
CA HIS A 321 -7.41 5.28 -68.13
C HIS A 321 -6.36 4.20 -68.41
N MET A 322 -6.40 3.08 -67.69
CA MET A 322 -5.94 1.79 -68.24
C MET A 322 -6.47 0.61 -67.45
N ALA A 323 -6.86 -0.43 -68.19
CA ALA A 323 -7.56 -1.63 -67.77
C ALA A 323 -6.99 -2.27 -66.49
N LYS A 324 -7.81 -2.33 -65.43
CA LYS A 324 -7.63 -3.25 -64.30
C LYS A 324 -8.75 -4.29 -64.40
N SER A 325 -8.37 -5.55 -64.67
CA SER A 325 -9.29 -6.68 -64.73
C SER A 325 -10.14 -6.75 -63.47
N SER A 326 -11.43 -6.46 -63.63
CA SER A 326 -12.47 -6.78 -62.67
C SER A 326 -12.62 -8.31 -62.65
N ALA A 327 -12.29 -8.94 -61.54
CA ALA A 327 -12.64 -10.35 -61.32
C ALA A 327 -14.14 -10.42 -61.03
N ILE A 328 -14.94 -10.45 -62.10
CA ILE A 328 -16.28 -11.01 -62.07
C ILE A 328 -16.06 -12.53 -61.95
N ILE A 329 -16.12 -13.05 -60.72
CA ILE A 329 -16.26 -14.50 -60.53
C ILE A 329 -17.75 -14.80 -60.63
N THR A 330 -18.17 -15.02 -61.87
CA THR A 330 -19.38 -15.75 -62.21
C THR A 330 -19.27 -17.15 -61.61
N LYS A 331 -20.24 -17.49 -60.77
CA LYS A 331 -20.77 -18.83 -60.45
C LYS A 331 -20.02 -19.97 -61.17
N ILE A 332 -19.31 -20.80 -60.41
CA ILE A 332 -18.91 -22.13 -60.87
C ILE A 332 -19.56 -23.12 -59.89
N LEU A 333 -20.22 -24.11 -60.51
CA LEU A 333 -21.14 -25.11 -59.98
C LEU A 333 -20.57 -25.93 -58.81
#